data_AF-A0A8H7BRQ9-F1
#
_entry.id   AF-A0A8H7BRQ9-F1
#
_cell.length_a   1.000
_cell.length_b   1.000
_cell.length_c   1.000
_cell.angle_alpha   90.00
_cell.angle_beta   90.00
_cell.angle_gamma   90.00
#
_symmetry.space_group_name_H-M   'P 1'
#
loop_
_entity.id
_entity.type
_entity.pdbx_description
1 polymer ?
#
loop_
_entity_poly.entity_id
_entity_poly.type
_entity_poly.pdbx_seq_one_letter_code
_entity_poly.pdbx_strand_id
1 'polypeptide(L)'
;MEAIEYAHMHLVTDQKQHRAEMIEIAPLIAYADPHQSNVKHLLAPERRQQLADEVNQEILARFGIARESSMERIMKQMAVVREEKDKTDKEQKMTV
;
A
#
# COMPACT_ATOMS: atom_id res chain seq x y z
N MET A 1 13.84 23.51 7.44
CA MET A 1 13.37 23.87 8.79
C MET A 1 11.97 23.31 9.06
N GLU A 2 11.11 23.25 8.04
CA GLU A 2 9.72 22.75 8.10
C GLU A 2 9.54 21.31 8.65
N ALA A 3 10.41 20.35 8.30
CA ALA A 3 10.25 18.95 8.71
C ALA A 3 10.41 18.71 10.22
N ILE A 4 11.30 19.47 10.88
CA ILE A 4 11.54 19.36 12.33
C ILE A 4 10.36 19.96 13.12
N GLU A 5 9.85 21.11 12.65
CA GLU A 5 8.68 21.75 13.25
C GLU A 5 7.44 20.86 13.12
N TYR A 6 7.22 20.26 11.95
CA TYR A 6 6.15 19.28 11.74
C TYR A 6 6.27 18.09 12.70
N ALA A 7 7.48 17.55 12.86
CA ALA A 7 7.74 16.42 13.75
C ALA A 7 7.42 16.76 15.22
N HIS A 8 7.82 17.94 15.69
CA HIS A 8 7.50 18.41 17.04
C HIS A 8 6.00 18.65 17.25
N MET A 9 5.30 19.17 16.24
CA MET A 9 3.89 19.53 16.36
C MET A 9 2.95 18.32 16.28
N HIS A 10 3.29 17.30 15.48
CA HIS A 10 2.37 16.20 15.16
C HIS A 10 2.87 14.82 15.56
N LEU A 11 4.17 14.58 15.60
CA LEU A 11 4.71 13.25 15.91
C LEU A 11 5.01 13.08 17.41
N VAL A 12 5.46 14.15 18.09
CA VAL A 12 5.80 14.10 19.53
C VAL A 12 4.57 13.86 20.45
N THR A 13 3.37 14.20 19.99
CA THR A 13 2.12 13.98 20.74
C THR A 13 1.67 12.52 20.83
N ASP A 14 2.15 11.64 19.93
CA ASP A 14 1.67 10.25 19.80
C ASP A 14 2.69 9.19 20.28
N GLN A 15 3.66 9.63 21.09
CA GLN A 15 4.91 8.92 21.37
C GLN A 15 4.79 7.56 22.07
N LYS A 16 3.65 7.20 22.68
CA LYS A 16 3.56 5.94 23.43
C LYS A 16 3.26 4.73 22.55
N GLN A 17 2.45 4.89 21.50
CA GLN A 17 2.08 3.79 20.61
C GLN A 17 3.03 3.62 19.43
N HIS A 18 3.60 4.72 18.93
CA HIS A 18 4.35 4.75 17.66
C HIS A 18 5.84 5.08 17.83
N ARG A 19 6.39 4.89 19.04
CA ARG A 19 7.78 5.26 19.37
C ARG A 19 8.82 4.58 18.47
N ALA A 20 8.61 3.30 18.16
CA ALA A 20 9.55 2.53 17.36
C ALA A 20 9.62 3.07 15.93
N GLU A 21 8.47 3.34 15.32
CA GLU A 21 8.36 3.92 13.98
C GLU A 21 8.94 5.34 13.95
N MET A 22 8.72 6.15 15.00
CA MET A 22 9.35 7.47 15.13
C MET A 22 10.88 7.41 15.14
N ILE A 23 11.47 6.44 15.84
CA ILE A 23 12.92 6.25 15.87
C ILE A 23 13.43 5.82 14.49
N GLU A 24 12.67 4.98 13.79
CA GLU A 24 12.99 4.51 12.44
C GLU A 24 12.99 5.65 11.41
N ILE A 25 12.03 6.58 11.49
CA ILE A 25 11.91 7.70 10.54
C ILE A 25 12.78 8.92 10.88
N ALA A 26 13.26 9.04 12.13
CA ALA A 26 14.04 10.18 12.59
C ALA A 26 15.26 10.52 11.68
N PRO A 27 15.99 9.55 11.10
CA PRO A 27 17.09 9.87 10.19
C PRO A 27 16.61 10.50 8.86
N LEU A 28 15.36 10.36 8.43
CA LEU A 28 14.84 11.10 7.26
C LEU A 28 14.77 12.61 7.53
N ILE A 29 14.52 13.00 8.79
CA ILE A 29 14.38 14.39 9.20
C ILE A 29 15.75 15.04 9.46
N ALA A 30 16.73 14.25 9.89
CA ALA A 30 18.06 14.73 10.25
C ALA A 30 18.94 15.10 9.04
N TYR A 31 18.65 14.56 7.86
CA TYR A 31 19.43 14.82 6.64
C TYR A 31 18.79 15.93 5.81
N ALA A 32 19.62 16.79 5.20
CA ALA A 32 19.14 17.82 4.28
C ALA A 32 18.52 17.23 3.00
N ASP A 33 19.08 16.11 2.52
CA ASP A 33 18.50 15.25 1.49
C ASP A 33 18.11 13.90 2.11
N PRO A 34 16.79 13.62 2.26
CA PRO A 34 16.30 12.37 2.84
C PRO A 34 16.77 11.09 2.12
N HIS A 35 17.14 11.18 0.84
CA HIS A 35 17.66 10.05 0.06
C HIS A 35 19.09 9.66 0.45
N GLN A 36 19.80 10.53 1.17
CA GLN A 36 21.14 10.23 1.70
C GLN A 36 21.10 9.55 3.06
N SER A 37 19.92 9.45 3.68
CA SER A 37 19.77 8.73 4.95
C SER A 37 19.98 7.22 4.79
N ASN A 38 20.39 6.58 5.88
CA ASN A 38 20.46 5.11 5.97
C ASN A 38 19.07 4.43 5.86
N VAL A 39 17.99 5.19 6.02
CA VAL A 39 16.59 4.72 5.93
C VAL A 39 15.89 5.16 4.65
N LYS A 40 16.65 5.54 3.60
CA LYS A 40 16.12 5.94 2.28
C LYS A 40 15.19 4.91 1.62
N HIS A 41 15.23 3.64 2.05
CA HIS A 41 14.32 2.59 1.59
C HIS A 41 12.85 2.90 1.94
N LEU A 42 12.60 3.70 2.97
CA LEU A 42 11.26 4.19 3.31
C LEU A 42 10.69 5.14 2.24
N LEU A 43 11.53 5.73 1.40
CA LEU A 43 11.15 6.61 0.29
C LEU A 43 11.03 5.87 -1.05
N ALA A 44 11.33 4.56 -1.07
CA ALA A 44 11.29 3.76 -2.28
C ALA A 44 9.90 3.81 -2.93
N PRO A 45 9.80 3.81 -4.27
CA PRO A 45 8.51 3.80 -4.97
C PRO A 45 7.57 2.70 -4.49
N GLU A 46 8.11 1.51 -4.21
CA GLU A 46 7.36 0.34 -3.77
C GLU A 46 6.72 0.57 -2.39
N ARG A 47 7.48 1.13 -1.44
CA ARG A 47 6.98 1.47 -0.11
C ARG A 47 5.92 2.57 -0.18
N ARG A 48 6.13 3.58 -1.04
CA ARG A 48 5.13 4.64 -1.27
C ARG A 48 3.83 4.09 -1.83
N GLN A 49 3.90 3.17 -2.78
CA GLN A 49 2.71 2.52 -3.34
C GLN A 49 1.96 1.71 -2.28
N GLN A 50 2.69 0.90 -1.50
CA GLN A 50 2.10 0.12 -0.41
C GLN A 50 1.37 1.01 0.61
N LEU A 51 2.02 2.10 1.05
CA LEU A 51 1.41 3.04 1.98
C LEU A 51 0.17 3.73 1.38
N ALA A 52 0.22 4.11 0.10
CA ALA A 52 -0.94 4.66 -0.59
C ALA A 52 -2.10 3.67 -0.64
N ASP A 53 -1.81 2.39 -0.93
CA ASP A 53 -2.82 1.33 -0.97
C ASP A 53 -3.45 1.09 0.40
N GLU A 54 -2.66 1.10 1.48
CA GLU A 54 -3.14 0.96 2.86
C GLU A 54 -4.04 2.13 3.28
N VAL A 55 -3.59 3.37 3.03
CA VAL A 55 -4.36 4.57 3.35
C VAL A 55 -5.66 4.62 2.54
N ASN A 56 -5.60 4.31 1.25
CA ASN A 56 -6.79 4.27 0.40
C ASN A 56 -7.79 3.21 0.90
N GLN A 57 -7.32 2.03 1.31
CA GLN A 57 -8.18 0.99 1.87
C GLN A 57 -8.89 1.44 3.14
N GLU A 58 -8.16 2.10 4.05
CA GLU A 58 -8.73 2.61 5.30
C GLU A 58 -9.77 3.70 5.04
N ILE A 59 -9.51 4.61 4.08
CA ILE A 59 -10.47 5.62 3.65
C ILE A 59 -11.74 4.94 3.10
N LEU A 60 -11.59 4.01 2.16
CA LEU A 60 -12.73 3.30 1.56
C LEU A 60 -13.55 2.56 2.64
N ALA A 61 -12.89 1.89 3.57
CA ALA A 61 -13.53 1.19 4.69
C ALA A 61 -14.34 2.15 5.59
N ARG A 62 -13.77 3.31 5.94
CA ARG A 62 -14.46 4.33 6.75
C ARG A 62 -15.72 4.88 6.10
N PHE A 63 -15.73 4.97 4.77
CA PHE A 63 -16.91 5.41 4.00
C PHE A 63 -17.82 4.26 3.56
N GLY A 64 -17.54 3.02 3.96
CA GLY A 64 -18.32 1.85 3.56
C GLY A 64 -18.26 1.54 2.06
N ILE A 65 -17.22 2.04 1.38
CA ILE A 65 -17.01 1.83 -0.05
C ILE A 65 -16.20 0.53 -0.24
N ALA A 66 -16.60 -0.28 -1.20
CA ALA A 66 -15.87 -1.50 -1.53
C ALA A 66 -14.45 -1.17 -2.03
N ARG A 67 -13.47 -1.98 -1.60
CA ARG A 67 -12.06 -1.86 -2.04
C ARG A 67 -11.90 -1.99 -3.55
N GLU A 68 -12.76 -2.79 -4.17
CA GLU A 68 -12.80 -3.00 -5.61
C GLU A 68 -14.07 -2.39 -6.17
N SER A 69 -13.93 -1.65 -7.25
CA SER A 69 -15.05 -1.20 -8.05
C SER A 69 -15.84 -2.40 -8.61
N SER A 70 -17.12 -2.17 -8.89
CA SER A 70 -17.95 -3.19 -9.55
C SER A 70 -17.35 -3.65 -10.88
N MET A 71 -16.68 -2.74 -11.60
CA MET A 71 -16.02 -3.06 -12.87
C MET A 71 -14.81 -3.97 -12.68
N GLU A 72 -13.95 -3.70 -11.70
CA GLU A 72 -12.82 -4.58 -11.37
C GLU A 72 -13.29 -5.98 -10.96
N ARG A 73 -14.36 -6.07 -10.16
CA ARG A 73 -14.96 -7.35 -9.79
C ARG A 73 -15.46 -8.13 -11.01
N ILE A 74 -16.17 -7.48 -11.92
CA ILE A 74 -16.66 -8.10 -13.16
C ILE A 74 -15.48 -8.55 -14.04
N MET A 75 -14.42 -7.75 -14.16
CA MET A 75 -13.23 -8.11 -14.92
C MET A 75 -12.54 -9.35 -14.33
N LYS A 76 -12.39 -9.42 -13.01
CA LYS A 76 -11.82 -10.60 -12.32
C LYS A 76 -12.67 -11.84 -12.52
N GLN A 77 -13.99 -11.73 -12.36
CA GLN A 77 -14.91 -12.84 -12.58
C GLN A 77 -14.84 -13.34 -14.03
N MET A 78 -14.81 -12.42 -15.00
CA MET A 78 -14.67 -12.77 -16.41
C MET A 78 -13.32 -13.48 -16.70
N ALA A 79 -12.24 -13.05 -16.06
CA ALA A 79 -10.93 -13.71 -16.20
C ALA A 79 -11.00 -15.17 -15.71
N VAL A 80 -11.58 -15.41 -14.52
CA VAL A 80 -11.75 -16.76 -13.96
C VAL A 80 -12.64 -17.62 -14.86
N VAL A 81 -13.78 -17.09 -15.33
CA VAL A 81 -14.70 -17.85 -16.21
C VAL A 81 -14.02 -18.26 -17.51
N ARG A 82 -13.18 -17.38 -18.09
CA ARG A 82 -12.40 -17.71 -19.30
C ARG A 82 -11.38 -18.80 -19.03
N GLU A 83 -10.65 -18.68 -17.92
CA GLU A 83 -9.65 -19.69 -17.54
C GLU A 83 -10.28 -21.08 -17.32
N GLU A 84 -11.41 -21.14 -16.61
CA GLU A 84 -12.12 -22.40 -16.36
C GLU A 84 -12.67 -23.01 -17.65
N LYS A 85 -13.23 -22.19 -18.54
CA LYS A 85 -13.67 -22.65 -19.87
C LYS A 85 -12.51 -23.27 -20.64
N ASP A 86 -11.35 -22.61 -20.69
CA ASP A 86 -10.18 -23.10 -21.41
C ASP A 86 -9.66 -24.44 -20.83
N LYS A 87 -9.80 -24.64 -19.51
CA LYS A 87 -9.47 -25.93 -18.85
C LYS A 87 -10.44 -27.02 -19.30
N THR A 88 -11.75 -26.76 -19.26
CA THR A 88 -12.77 -27.73 -19.71
C THR A 88 -12.60 -28.11 -21.18
N ASP A 89 -12.30 -27.14 -22.06
CA ASP A 89 -12.08 -27.38 -23.49
C ASP A 89 -10.84 -28.26 -23.75
N LYS A 90 -9.81 -28.17 -22.89
CA LYS A 90 -8.61 -29.03 -22.97
C LYS A 90 -8.91 -30.45 -22.48
N GLU A 91 -9.65 -30.59 -21.38
CA GLU A 91 -10.05 -31.90 -20.83
C GLU A 91 -10.93 -32.67 -21.81
N GLN A 92 -11.89 -32.00 -22.46
CA GLN A 92 -12.72 -32.60 -23.50
C GLN A 92 -11.93 -33.07 -24.72
N LYS A 93 -10.88 -32.35 -25.13
CA LYS A 93 -9.97 -32.76 -26.21
C LYS A 93 -9.05 -33.93 -25.86
N MET A 94 -8.79 -34.18 -24.58
CA MET A 94 -8.01 -35.33 -24.11
C MET A 94 -8.84 -36.61 -23.93
N THR A 95 -10.17 -36.51 -23.94
CA THR A 95 -11.08 -37.64 -23.73
C THR A 95 -11.62 -38.23 -25.05
N VAL A 96 -11.19 -37.69 -26.21
CA VAL A 96 -11.59 -38.12 -27.57
C VAL A 96 -10.38 -38.68 -28.31
#